data_AF-A0A4R9APT0-F1
#
_entry.id   AF-A0A4R9APT0-F1
#
_cell.length_a   1.000
_cell.length_b   1.000
_cell.length_c   1.000
_cell.angle_alpha   90.00
_cell.angle_beta   90.00
_cell.angle_gamma   90.00
#
_symmetry.space_group_name_H-M   'P 1'
#
loop_
_entity.id
_entity.type
_entity.pdbx_description
1 polymer ?
#
loop_
_entity_poly.entity_id
_entity_poly.type
_entity_poly.pdbx_seq_one_letter_code
_entity_poly.pdbx_strand_id
1 'polypeptide(L)'
;MIKMMVRPRWVAALLLALGVAAAFALLGHWQLERAIESGVVVERSTEQAQPLAEVAQPDGGVTQVATGQMVTADGTWVAGDETLITTRINGGIQGFWVVSHFQTEASASIAVARGWAPDQAAAEAVIAALQDAPETGPVTLTGRFLTGEAPELPDPDGDSMELTKVAPSALINLWADFTDGSVYSAYIVDAAAPAGLDVIDSPVPEVDQSLNWLNIFYAIEWVVFAGFAVFLWYRLVRDALEREQEDAEAAEAVSVHT
;
A
#
# COMPACT_ATOMS: atom_id res chain seq x y z
N MET A 1 -28.62 23.29 -45.03
CA MET A 1 -28.12 22.40 -43.96
C MET A 1 -29.03 21.19 -43.72
N ILE A 2 -30.27 21.37 -43.24
CA ILE A 2 -31.19 20.24 -42.92
C ILE A 2 -31.42 19.28 -44.11
N LYS A 3 -31.65 19.80 -45.32
CA LYS A 3 -31.81 18.99 -46.56
C LYS A 3 -30.59 18.10 -46.88
N MET A 4 -29.40 18.49 -46.45
CA MET A 4 -28.19 17.70 -46.63
C MET A 4 -28.08 16.61 -45.55
N MET A 5 -28.40 16.96 -44.31
CA MET A 5 -28.36 16.04 -43.16
C MET A 5 -29.29 14.83 -43.32
N VAL A 6 -30.44 14.98 -43.99
CA VAL A 6 -31.39 13.89 -44.23
C VAL A 6 -31.05 12.99 -45.43
N ARG A 7 -29.96 13.24 -46.18
CA ARG A 7 -29.57 12.32 -47.26
C ARG A 7 -29.05 11.00 -46.67
N PRO A 8 -29.31 9.84 -47.31
CA PRO A 8 -29.03 8.52 -46.73
C PRO A 8 -27.59 8.34 -46.24
N ARG A 9 -26.59 8.85 -46.97
CA ARG A 9 -25.18 8.75 -46.56
C ARG A 9 -24.87 9.52 -45.27
N TRP A 10 -25.53 10.66 -45.04
CA TRP A 10 -25.29 11.51 -43.87
C TRP A 10 -26.04 11.00 -42.64
N VAL A 11 -27.21 10.39 -42.85
CA VAL A 11 -27.92 9.63 -41.82
C VAL A 11 -27.12 8.40 -41.41
N ALA A 12 -26.56 7.64 -42.36
CA ALA A 12 -25.68 6.51 -42.06
C ALA A 12 -24.41 6.96 -41.30
N ALA A 13 -23.79 8.07 -41.71
CA ALA A 13 -22.65 8.64 -40.99
C ALA A 13 -23.02 9.11 -39.58
N LEU A 14 -24.23 9.66 -39.37
CA LEU A 14 -24.73 10.05 -38.05
C LEU A 14 -24.90 8.82 -37.15
N LEU A 15 -25.53 7.76 -37.67
CA LEU A 15 -25.72 6.52 -36.93
C LEU A 15 -24.39 5.88 -36.56
N LEU A 16 -23.40 5.91 -37.44
CA LEU A 16 -22.04 5.44 -37.15
C LEU A 16 -21.40 6.29 -36.04
N ALA A 17 -21.48 7.62 -36.13
CA ALA A 17 -20.93 8.52 -35.11
C ALA A 17 -21.59 8.30 -33.74
N LEU A 18 -22.92 8.13 -33.70
CA LEU A 18 -23.65 7.80 -32.48
C LEU A 18 -23.27 6.42 -31.92
N GLY A 19 -23.05 5.43 -32.79
CA GLY A 19 -22.56 4.11 -32.38
C GLY A 19 -21.17 4.16 -31.73
N VAL A 20 -20.25 4.91 -32.32
CA VAL A 20 -18.90 5.14 -31.77
C VAL A 20 -18.97 5.90 -30.44
N ALA A 21 -19.79 6.95 -30.36
CA ALA A 21 -19.99 7.72 -29.13
C ALA A 21 -20.58 6.86 -28.01
N ALA A 22 -21.55 5.99 -28.32
CA ALA A 22 -22.12 5.05 -27.36
C ALA A 22 -21.08 4.03 -26.88
N ALA A 23 -20.21 3.52 -27.77
CA ALA A 23 -19.13 2.62 -27.38
C ALA A 23 -18.13 3.29 -26.41
N PHE A 24 -17.73 4.54 -26.67
CA PHE A 24 -16.86 5.28 -25.75
C PHE A 24 -17.52 5.58 -24.41
N ALA A 25 -18.82 5.92 -24.40
CA ALA A 25 -19.57 6.14 -23.17
C ALA A 25 -19.64 4.86 -22.30
N LEU A 26 -19.87 3.70 -22.92
CA LEU A 26 -19.88 2.41 -22.23
C LEU A 26 -18.51 2.05 -21.65
N LEU A 27 -17.44 2.28 -22.40
CA LEU A 27 -16.06 2.04 -21.93
C LEU A 27 -15.68 2.99 -20.79
N GLY A 28 -16.05 4.26 -20.87
CA GLY A 28 -15.83 5.24 -19.81
C GLY A 28 -16.60 4.88 -18.54
N HIS A 29 -17.84 4.40 -18.67
CA HIS A 29 -18.64 3.93 -17.53
C HIS A 29 -18.00 2.70 -16.88
N TRP A 30 -17.57 1.72 -17.67
CA TRP A 30 -16.87 0.53 -17.15
C TRP A 30 -15.58 0.89 -16.41
N GLN A 31 -14.78 1.84 -16.92
CA GLN A 31 -13.59 2.33 -16.23
C GLN A 31 -13.93 3.02 -14.91
N LEU A 32 -15.01 3.81 -14.87
CA LEU A 32 -15.46 4.50 -13.66
C LEU A 32 -15.90 3.50 -12.58
N GLU A 33 -16.66 2.47 -12.94
CA GLU A 33 -17.05 1.39 -12.02
C GLU A 33 -15.82 0.67 -11.43
N ARG A 34 -14.85 0.31 -12.28
CA ARG A 34 -13.58 -0.29 -11.84
C ARG A 34 -12.81 0.61 -10.89
N ALA A 35 -12.80 1.92 -11.12
CA ALA A 35 -12.13 2.88 -10.27
C ALA A 35 -12.78 2.96 -8.88
N ILE A 36 -14.11 2.96 -8.82
CA ILE A 36 -14.86 2.98 -7.56
C ILE A 36 -14.63 1.68 -6.79
N GLU A 37 -14.68 0.53 -7.46
CA GLU A 37 -14.46 -0.79 -6.84
C GLU A 37 -13.03 -0.91 -6.27
N SER A 38 -12.02 -0.39 -6.98
CA SER A 38 -10.64 -0.35 -6.46
C SER A 38 -10.43 0.58 -5.27
N GLY A 39 -11.36 1.52 -5.04
CA GLY A 39 -11.34 2.46 -3.91
C GLY A 39 -12.08 1.96 -2.68
N VAL A 40 -12.78 0.83 -2.74
CA VAL A 40 -13.38 0.19 -1.56
C VAL A 40 -12.26 -0.49 -0.79
N VAL A 41 -11.53 0.30 0.00
CA VAL A 41 -10.69 -0.31 1.03
C VAL A 41 -11.63 -0.93 2.04
N VAL A 42 -11.58 -2.26 2.16
CA VAL A 42 -12.21 -2.94 3.28
C VAL A 42 -11.57 -2.35 4.53
N GLU A 43 -12.33 -1.52 5.24
CA GLU A 43 -11.96 -0.97 6.53
C GLU A 43 -11.83 -2.15 7.49
N ARG A 44 -10.61 -2.67 7.62
CA ARG A 44 -10.30 -3.78 8.52
C ARG A 44 -9.95 -3.17 9.87
N SER A 45 -10.58 -3.70 10.91
CA SER A 45 -10.23 -3.34 12.29
C SER A 45 -8.86 -3.94 12.63
N THR A 46 -7.79 -3.20 12.35
CA THR A 46 -6.42 -3.58 12.76
C THR A 46 -6.26 -3.56 14.26
N GLU A 47 -7.11 -2.81 14.98
CA GLU A 47 -7.03 -2.65 16.44
C GLU A 47 -7.72 -3.77 17.22
N GLN A 48 -8.54 -4.59 16.55
CA GLN A 48 -9.05 -5.80 17.18
C GLN A 48 -7.98 -6.88 17.11
N ALA A 49 -7.40 -7.23 18.26
CA ALA A 49 -6.35 -8.24 18.31
C ALA A 49 -6.83 -9.61 17.82
N GLN A 50 -6.01 -10.26 16.99
CA GLN A 50 -6.25 -11.61 16.45
C GLN A 50 -5.13 -12.56 16.89
N PRO A 51 -5.38 -13.87 17.02
CA PRO A 51 -4.31 -14.83 17.27
C PRO A 51 -3.23 -14.75 16.18
N LEU A 52 -1.95 -14.71 16.56
CA LEU A 52 -0.82 -14.61 15.61
C LEU A 52 -0.90 -15.67 14.50
N ALA A 53 -1.29 -16.90 14.85
CA ALA A 53 -1.42 -18.02 13.92
C ALA A 53 -2.53 -17.85 12.87
N GLU A 54 -3.50 -16.95 13.09
CA GLU A 54 -4.52 -16.59 12.10
C GLU A 54 -4.04 -15.50 11.14
N VAL A 55 -3.05 -14.70 11.56
CA VAL A 55 -2.54 -13.53 10.81
C VAL A 55 -1.34 -13.90 9.95
N ALA A 56 -0.44 -14.75 10.45
CA ALA A 56 0.77 -15.15 9.75
C ALA A 56 1.16 -16.60 10.07
N GLN A 57 1.90 -17.21 9.14
CA GLN A 57 2.55 -18.50 9.37
C GLN A 57 4.06 -18.30 9.51
N PRO A 58 4.73 -19.07 10.39
CA PRO A 58 6.19 -19.08 10.43
C PRO A 58 6.76 -19.64 9.12
N ASP A 59 7.99 -19.26 8.80
CA ASP A 59 8.72 -19.58 7.57
C ASP A 59 8.04 -19.11 6.27
N GLY A 60 6.93 -18.35 6.40
CA GLY A 60 6.20 -17.73 5.32
C GLY A 60 6.55 -16.24 5.13
N GLY A 61 6.11 -15.70 4.00
CA GLY A 61 6.15 -14.26 3.75
C GLY A 61 5.02 -13.53 4.47
N VAL A 62 5.25 -12.25 4.78
CA VAL A 62 4.24 -11.37 5.36
C VAL A 62 3.32 -10.84 4.27
N THR A 63 2.02 -11.00 4.45
CA THR A 63 1.04 -10.43 3.52
C THR A 63 0.81 -8.95 3.83
N GLN A 64 0.42 -8.17 2.81
CA GLN A 64 0.06 -6.76 3.01
C GLN A 64 -1.10 -6.57 4.00
N VAL A 65 -1.96 -7.57 4.15
CA VAL A 65 -3.10 -7.53 5.07
C VAL A 65 -2.68 -7.82 6.51
N ALA A 66 -1.59 -8.56 6.71
CA ALA A 66 -1.09 -8.92 8.04
C ALA A 66 -0.32 -7.77 8.70
N THR A 67 0.43 -6.99 7.93
CA THR A 67 1.22 -5.88 8.50
C THR A 67 0.31 -4.82 9.12
N GLY A 68 0.66 -4.38 10.32
CA GLY A 68 -0.11 -3.42 11.10
C GLY A 68 -1.27 -4.00 11.90
N GLN A 69 -1.60 -5.28 11.79
CA GLN A 69 -2.65 -5.94 12.57
C GLN A 69 -2.20 -6.11 14.03
N MET A 70 -3.06 -5.78 14.99
CA MET A 70 -2.86 -6.17 16.39
C MET A 70 -3.00 -7.68 16.53
N VAL A 71 -2.06 -8.30 17.23
CA VAL A 71 -2.02 -9.75 17.45
C VAL A 71 -1.87 -10.11 18.92
N THR A 72 -2.36 -11.29 19.27
CA THR A 72 -2.07 -11.99 20.52
C THR A 72 -1.25 -13.24 20.24
N ALA A 73 -0.22 -13.51 21.04
CA ALA A 73 0.58 -14.71 20.94
C ALA A 73 0.92 -15.25 22.34
N ASP A 74 0.63 -16.53 22.57
CA ASP A 74 1.04 -17.23 23.78
C ASP A 74 2.41 -17.88 23.56
N GLY A 75 3.26 -17.85 24.58
CA GLY A 75 4.64 -18.33 24.46
C GLY A 75 5.52 -17.90 25.63
N THR A 76 6.83 -17.98 25.44
CA THR A 76 7.83 -17.68 26.46
C THR A 76 8.95 -16.82 25.90
N TRP A 77 9.50 -15.93 26.73
CA TRP A 77 10.74 -15.20 26.41
C TRP A 77 11.95 -16.14 26.42
N VAL A 78 12.86 -15.97 25.47
CA VAL A 78 14.15 -16.66 25.44
C VAL A 78 15.19 -15.74 26.09
N ALA A 79 15.59 -16.07 27.31
CA ALA A 79 16.49 -15.24 28.10
C ALA A 79 17.90 -15.18 27.50
N GLY A 80 18.50 -13.99 27.48
CA GLY A 80 19.85 -13.78 26.96
C GLY A 80 19.92 -13.37 25.49
N ASP A 81 18.78 -13.42 24.78
CA ASP A 81 18.66 -13.05 23.37
C ASP A 81 18.19 -11.60 23.16
N GLU A 82 18.22 -10.78 24.21
CA GLU A 82 17.90 -9.37 24.12
C GLU A 82 18.94 -8.63 23.28
N THR A 83 18.45 -7.88 22.30
CA THR A 83 19.27 -7.12 21.35
C THR A 83 18.86 -5.66 21.37
N LEU A 84 19.85 -4.78 21.25
CA LEU A 84 19.64 -3.35 21.15
C LEU A 84 19.54 -2.93 19.68
N ILE A 85 18.48 -2.19 19.33
CA ILE A 85 18.35 -1.56 18.00
C ILE A 85 18.47 -0.05 18.15
N THR A 86 19.42 0.54 17.43
CA THR A 86 19.73 1.97 17.50
C THR A 86 18.90 2.78 16.50
N THR A 87 19.00 4.11 16.57
CA THR A 87 18.41 5.02 15.58
C THR A 87 16.89 4.89 15.47
N ARG A 88 16.22 4.54 16.57
CA ARG A 88 14.76 4.40 16.62
C ARG A 88 14.12 5.68 17.09
N ILE A 89 13.07 6.12 16.42
CA ILE A 89 12.35 7.34 16.78
C ILE A 89 11.08 6.97 17.54
N ASN A 90 10.83 7.63 18.67
CA ASN A 90 9.58 7.53 19.42
C ASN A 90 9.12 8.94 19.79
N GLY A 91 7.89 9.32 19.41
CA GLY A 91 7.38 10.68 19.67
C GLY A 91 8.24 11.82 19.10
N GLY A 92 8.98 11.57 18.00
CA GLY A 92 9.88 12.54 17.37
C GLY A 92 11.28 12.63 18.01
N ILE A 93 11.58 11.81 19.01
CA ILE A 93 12.89 11.76 19.69
C ILE A 93 13.62 10.49 19.26
N GLN A 94 14.88 10.63 18.83
CA GLN A 94 15.74 9.50 18.54
C GLN A 94 16.20 8.83 19.85
N GLY A 95 16.19 7.51 19.87
CA GLY A 95 16.61 6.65 20.97
C GLY A 95 16.80 5.22 20.48
N PHE A 96 16.45 4.27 21.33
CA PHE A 96 16.80 2.87 21.17
C PHE A 96 15.59 1.98 21.40
N TRP A 97 15.50 0.86 20.68
CA TRP A 97 14.55 -0.20 21.03
C TRP A 97 15.29 -1.38 21.66
N VAL A 98 14.71 -1.90 22.73
CA VAL A 98 15.09 -3.21 23.26
C VAL A 98 14.21 -4.26 22.57
N VAL A 99 14.85 -5.22 21.91
CA VAL A 99 14.18 -6.33 21.22
C VAL A 99 14.49 -7.63 21.95
N SER A 100 13.48 -8.41 22.29
CA SER A 100 13.63 -9.74 22.86
C SER A 100 13.25 -10.82 21.84
N HIS A 101 13.78 -12.02 22.03
CA HIS A 101 13.34 -13.22 21.33
C HIS A 101 12.15 -13.85 22.09
N PHE A 102 11.05 -14.06 21.39
CA PHE A 102 9.87 -14.75 21.90
C PHE A 102 9.66 -16.06 21.15
N GLN A 103 9.51 -17.16 21.89
CA GLN A 103 9.14 -18.45 21.34
C GLN A 103 7.65 -18.70 21.61
N THR A 104 6.87 -18.78 20.54
CA THR A 104 5.43 -19.08 20.60
C THR A 104 5.17 -20.49 21.13
N GLU A 105 3.95 -20.78 21.59
CA GLU A 105 3.53 -22.12 22.02
C GLU A 105 3.69 -23.18 20.91
N ALA A 106 3.64 -22.77 19.64
CA ALA A 106 3.92 -23.61 18.47
C ALA A 106 5.43 -23.83 18.20
N SER A 107 6.31 -23.46 19.15
CA SER A 107 7.78 -23.49 19.04
C SER A 107 8.38 -22.65 17.92
N ALA A 108 7.60 -21.73 17.34
CA ALA A 108 8.10 -20.78 16.34
C ALA A 108 8.63 -19.50 17.01
N SER A 109 9.74 -18.99 16.49
CA SER A 109 10.49 -17.84 17.01
C SER A 109 10.02 -16.54 16.36
N ILE A 110 9.89 -15.48 17.14
CA ILE A 110 9.55 -14.14 16.65
C ILE A 110 10.30 -13.07 17.45
N ALA A 111 10.79 -12.05 16.75
CA ALA A 111 11.38 -10.89 17.40
C ALA A 111 10.28 -9.98 17.97
N VAL A 112 10.48 -9.45 19.17
CA VAL A 112 9.52 -8.54 19.80
C VAL A 112 10.23 -7.28 20.28
N ALA A 113 9.87 -6.13 19.72
CA ALA A 113 10.30 -4.84 20.22
C ALA A 113 9.54 -4.53 21.52
N ARG A 114 10.22 -4.69 22.65
CA ARG A 114 9.66 -4.61 24.01
C ARG A 114 9.38 -3.18 24.46
N GLY A 115 10.09 -2.21 23.94
CA GLY A 115 9.97 -0.83 24.39
C GLY A 115 11.09 0.07 23.87
N TRP A 116 10.91 1.37 24.08
CA TRP A 116 11.86 2.41 23.70
C TRP A 116 12.60 2.96 24.93
N ALA A 117 13.87 3.32 24.75
CA ALA A 117 14.68 4.02 25.72
C ALA A 117 15.27 5.32 25.12
N PRO A 118 15.39 6.39 25.91
CA PRO A 118 15.91 7.68 25.45
C PRO A 118 17.40 7.69 25.15
N ASP A 119 18.16 6.80 25.80
CA ASP A 119 19.60 6.66 25.62
C ASP A 119 20.05 5.20 25.77
N GLN A 120 21.26 4.93 25.31
CA GLN A 120 21.84 3.59 25.27
C GLN A 120 22.03 3.00 26.68
N ALA A 121 22.46 3.81 27.64
CA ALA A 121 22.72 3.34 29.00
C ALA A 121 21.42 2.88 29.69
N ALA A 122 20.32 3.61 29.46
CA ALA A 122 19.00 3.20 29.93
C ALA A 122 18.55 1.87 29.30
N ALA A 123 18.76 1.71 27.99
CA ALA A 123 18.40 0.49 27.28
C ALA A 123 19.22 -0.73 27.77
N GLU A 124 20.54 -0.57 27.89
CA GLU A 124 21.46 -1.60 28.38
C GLU A 124 21.16 -1.99 29.83
N ALA A 125 20.79 -1.03 30.68
CA ALA A 125 20.37 -1.32 32.05
C ALA A 125 19.10 -2.20 32.09
N VAL A 126 18.15 -1.96 31.19
CA VAL A 126 16.95 -2.80 31.08
C VAL A 126 17.31 -4.19 30.53
N ILE A 127 18.16 -4.27 29.50
CA ILE A 127 18.65 -5.56 28.97
C ILE A 127 19.29 -6.39 30.08
N ALA A 128 20.20 -5.80 30.85
CA ALA A 128 20.83 -6.47 31.98
C ALA A 128 19.81 -6.94 33.03
N ALA A 129 18.80 -6.11 33.33
CA ALA A 129 17.75 -6.49 34.28
C ALA A 129 16.87 -7.65 33.79
N LEU A 130 16.52 -7.68 32.50
CA LEU A 130 15.78 -8.78 31.87
C LEU A 130 16.60 -10.08 31.88
N GLN A 131 17.92 -9.98 31.71
CA GLN A 131 18.83 -11.12 31.73
C GLN A 131 19.10 -11.66 33.15
N ASP A 132 19.23 -10.77 34.14
CA ASP A 132 19.46 -11.15 35.54
C ASP A 132 18.22 -11.78 36.19
N ALA A 133 17.03 -11.33 35.79
CA ALA A 133 15.75 -11.80 36.33
C ALA A 133 14.77 -12.14 35.18
N PRO A 134 15.05 -13.21 34.41
CA PRO A 134 14.24 -13.55 33.25
C PRO A 134 12.81 -13.88 33.65
N GLU A 135 11.87 -13.38 32.87
CA GLU A 135 10.46 -13.72 33.00
C GLU A 135 10.27 -15.22 32.73
N THR A 136 10.04 -16.00 33.79
CA THR A 136 9.89 -17.46 33.66
C THR A 136 8.44 -17.85 33.44
N GLY A 137 8.21 -18.66 32.40
CA GLY A 137 6.92 -19.31 32.14
C GLY A 137 6.09 -18.62 31.05
N PRO A 138 4.94 -19.21 30.69
CA PRO A 138 4.12 -18.73 29.58
C PRO A 138 3.50 -17.35 29.86
N VAL A 139 3.52 -16.49 28.86
CA VAL A 139 2.86 -15.18 28.85
C VAL A 139 2.05 -15.02 27.56
N THR A 140 0.97 -14.23 27.66
CA THR A 140 0.21 -13.79 26.49
C THR A 140 0.73 -12.42 26.07
N LEU A 141 1.49 -12.37 24.98
CA LEU A 141 1.93 -11.15 24.32
C LEU A 141 0.77 -10.53 23.54
N THR A 142 0.58 -9.22 23.66
CA THR A 142 -0.29 -8.45 22.77
C THR A 142 0.52 -7.34 22.14
N GLY A 143 0.47 -7.17 20.83
CA GLY A 143 1.25 -6.16 20.15
C GLY A 143 0.90 -6.01 18.68
N ARG A 144 1.50 -5.03 18.01
CA ARG A 144 1.29 -4.80 16.58
C ARG A 144 2.26 -5.65 15.76
N PHE A 145 1.73 -6.48 14.86
CA PHE A 145 2.53 -7.28 13.94
C PHE A 145 3.02 -6.41 12.79
N LEU A 146 4.33 -6.35 12.56
CA LEU A 146 4.96 -5.56 11.50
C LEU A 146 5.90 -6.43 10.66
N THR A 147 5.97 -6.14 9.37
CA THR A 147 6.91 -6.80 8.47
C THR A 147 8.34 -6.59 8.93
N GLY A 148 9.19 -7.63 8.82
CA GLY A 148 10.61 -7.53 9.12
C GLY A 148 11.29 -6.47 8.26
N GLU A 149 12.15 -5.67 8.88
CA GLU A 149 12.95 -4.70 8.16
C GLU A 149 14.10 -5.40 7.42
N ALA A 150 14.56 -4.82 6.31
CA ALA A 150 15.74 -5.32 5.62
C ALA A 150 16.99 -5.00 6.46
N PRO A 151 17.94 -5.93 6.64
CA PRO A 151 19.20 -5.61 7.31
C PRO A 151 19.96 -4.55 6.51
N GLU A 152 20.54 -3.58 7.21
CA GLU A 152 21.41 -2.56 6.62
C GLU A 152 22.87 -2.88 6.96
N LEU A 153 23.77 -2.54 6.04
CA LEU A 153 25.20 -2.61 6.32
C LEU A 153 25.55 -1.52 7.35
N PRO A 154 26.40 -1.83 8.34
CA PRO A 154 26.93 -0.82 9.25
C PRO A 154 27.68 0.28 8.50
N ASP A 155 27.78 1.46 9.12
CA ASP A 155 28.67 2.52 8.63
C ASP A 155 30.12 1.99 8.60
N PRO A 156 30.87 2.16 7.50
CA PRO A 156 32.27 1.76 7.41
C PRO A 156 33.17 2.23 8.56
N ASP A 157 32.86 3.39 9.14
CA ASP A 157 33.61 3.98 10.26
C ASP A 157 32.91 3.77 11.62
N GLY A 158 31.76 3.07 11.65
CA GLY A 158 30.94 2.78 12.82
C GLY A 158 31.23 1.44 13.48
N ASP A 159 30.38 1.05 14.43
CA ASP A 159 30.45 -0.28 15.03
C ASP A 159 29.88 -1.32 14.06
N SER A 160 30.71 -2.29 13.67
CA SER A 160 30.34 -3.38 12.78
C SER A 160 29.21 -4.28 13.31
N MET A 161 28.94 -4.24 14.61
CA MET A 161 27.88 -5.02 15.27
C MET A 161 26.62 -4.18 15.53
N GLU A 162 26.61 -2.90 15.15
CA GLU A 162 25.44 -2.04 15.33
C GLU A 162 24.26 -2.52 14.48
N LEU A 163 23.09 -2.62 15.11
CA LEU A 163 21.83 -2.92 14.43
C LEU A 163 20.91 -1.70 14.48
N THR A 164 20.53 -1.19 13.30
CA THR A 164 19.59 -0.06 13.16
C THR A 164 18.18 -0.52 12.80
N LYS A 165 18.03 -1.81 12.44
CA LYS A 165 16.81 -2.41 11.92
C LYS A 165 16.36 -3.62 12.73
N VAL A 166 15.04 -3.75 12.92
CA VAL A 166 14.45 -4.99 13.43
C VAL A 166 14.34 -5.97 12.26
N ALA A 167 15.46 -6.59 11.92
CA ALA A 167 15.57 -7.53 10.81
C ALA A 167 15.65 -8.97 11.34
N PRO A 168 14.55 -9.75 11.33
CA PRO A 168 14.57 -11.14 11.80
C PRO A 168 15.67 -11.97 11.13
N SER A 169 15.96 -11.72 9.85
CA SER A 169 17.04 -12.40 9.11
C SER A 169 18.45 -12.11 9.65
N ALA A 170 18.67 -10.99 10.32
CA ALA A 170 19.92 -10.71 11.04
C ALA A 170 19.87 -11.29 12.46
N LEU A 171 18.77 -11.08 13.18
CA LEU A 171 18.58 -11.46 14.59
C LEU A 171 18.70 -12.97 14.81
N ILE A 172 18.25 -13.81 13.88
CA ILE A 172 18.39 -15.28 13.97
C ILE A 172 19.84 -15.75 14.13
N ASN A 173 20.82 -14.96 13.68
CA ASN A 173 22.24 -15.31 13.81
C ASN A 173 22.82 -14.90 15.17
N LEU A 174 22.07 -14.12 15.96
CA LEU A 174 22.47 -13.64 17.28
C LEU A 174 21.80 -14.44 18.41
N TRP A 175 20.66 -15.06 18.13
CA TRP A 175 19.93 -15.87 19.11
C TRP A 175 20.72 -17.13 19.50
N ALA A 176 20.83 -17.34 20.80
CA ALA A 176 21.52 -18.47 21.38
C ALA A 176 20.85 -19.79 20.96
N ASP A 177 21.68 -20.75 20.55
CA ASP A 177 21.27 -22.11 20.18
C ASP A 177 20.20 -22.19 19.05
N PHE A 178 19.97 -21.11 18.29
CA PHE A 178 19.08 -21.13 17.13
C PHE A 178 19.75 -21.88 15.96
N THR A 179 19.18 -23.01 15.56
CA THR A 179 19.79 -23.90 14.55
C THR A 179 18.82 -24.28 13.43
N ASP A 180 17.65 -24.83 13.77
CA ASP A 180 16.67 -25.33 12.79
C ASP A 180 15.21 -25.10 13.27
N GLY A 181 14.98 -23.95 13.91
CA GLY A 181 13.67 -23.54 14.41
C GLY A 181 12.87 -22.78 13.36
N SER A 182 11.56 -22.97 13.35
CA SER A 182 10.65 -22.14 12.55
C SER A 182 10.67 -20.69 13.05
N VAL A 183 10.68 -19.72 12.13
CA VAL A 183 10.78 -18.29 12.47
C VAL A 183 9.79 -17.44 11.67
N TYR A 184 9.18 -16.45 12.32
CA TYR A 184 8.41 -15.44 11.61
C TYR A 184 9.37 -14.43 10.97
N SER A 185 9.18 -14.16 9.68
CA SER A 185 9.92 -13.11 8.95
C SER A 185 9.51 -11.67 9.33
N ALA A 186 8.73 -11.53 10.40
CA ALA A 186 8.15 -10.32 10.96
C ALA A 186 8.57 -10.14 12.42
N TYR A 187 8.21 -9.01 13.00
CA TYR A 187 8.35 -8.74 14.42
C TYR A 187 7.05 -8.18 15.01
N ILE A 188 6.94 -8.24 16.33
CA ILE A 188 5.83 -7.61 17.07
C ILE A 188 6.36 -6.38 17.79
N VAL A 189 5.64 -5.27 17.74
CA VAL A 189 5.82 -4.16 18.67
C VAL A 189 4.91 -4.40 19.86
N ASP A 190 5.49 -4.63 21.03
CA ASP A 190 4.74 -4.90 22.26
C ASP A 190 3.85 -3.70 22.61
N ALA A 191 2.58 -3.98 22.95
CA ALA A 191 1.65 -2.95 23.39
C ALA A 191 1.91 -2.50 24.83
N ALA A 192 2.68 -3.28 25.59
CA ALA A 192 3.19 -2.94 26.90
C ALA A 192 4.72 -2.75 26.85
N ALA A 193 5.25 -2.02 27.82
CA ALA A 193 6.69 -1.89 27.99
C ALA A 193 7.11 -2.40 29.38
N PRO A 194 8.22 -3.14 29.49
CA PRO A 194 8.78 -3.51 30.78
C PRO A 194 9.24 -2.26 31.54
N ALA A 195 9.39 -2.38 32.86
CA ALA A 195 9.82 -1.27 33.70
C ALA A 195 11.17 -0.70 33.22
N GLY A 196 11.23 0.62 33.04
CA GLY A 196 12.41 1.33 32.54
C GLY A 196 12.40 1.62 31.04
N LEU A 197 11.43 1.09 30.28
CA LEU A 197 11.18 1.46 28.90
C LEU A 197 9.85 2.20 28.76
N ASP A 198 9.78 3.07 27.75
CA ASP A 198 8.52 3.65 27.30
C ASP A 198 7.88 2.75 26.24
N VAL A 199 6.55 2.81 26.15
CA VAL A 199 5.80 2.13 25.08
C VAL A 199 6.19 2.74 23.73
N ILE A 200 6.44 1.86 22.75
CA ILE A 200 6.73 2.27 21.38
C ILE A 200 5.44 2.78 20.75
N ASP A 201 5.48 3.99 20.20
CA ASP A 201 4.39 4.57 19.44
C ASP A 201 4.19 3.79 18.13
N SER A 202 3.08 3.07 18.07
CA SER A 202 2.71 2.21 16.95
C SER A 202 1.30 2.57 16.47
N PRO A 203 1.16 3.67 15.70
CA PRO A 203 -0.14 4.20 15.31
C PRO A 203 -0.88 3.23 14.39
N VAL A 204 -2.20 3.41 14.31
CA VAL A 204 -3.06 2.68 13.39
C VAL A 204 -2.55 2.89 11.95
N PRO A 205 -2.37 1.84 11.15
CA PRO A 205 -1.96 1.99 9.75
C PRO A 205 -2.89 2.92 8.99
N GLU A 206 -2.34 3.93 8.33
CA GLU A 206 -3.12 4.81 7.48
C GLU A 206 -3.64 4.03 6.27
N VAL A 207 -4.96 4.02 6.13
CA VAL A 207 -5.61 3.58 4.91
C VAL A 207 -5.76 4.81 4.02
N ASP A 208 -4.87 4.97 3.03
CA ASP A 208 -5.01 6.05 2.07
C ASP A 208 -6.26 5.83 1.21
N GLN A 209 -7.30 6.62 1.48
CA GLN A 209 -8.53 6.68 0.69
C GLN A 209 -8.38 7.68 -0.47
N SER A 210 -7.23 7.69 -1.15
CA SER A 210 -7.04 8.58 -2.27
C SER A 210 -7.92 8.13 -3.44
N LEU A 211 -8.89 8.97 -3.81
CA LEU A 211 -9.63 8.82 -5.05
C LEU A 211 -8.63 8.72 -6.20
N ASN A 212 -8.73 7.67 -7.02
CA ASN A 212 -7.86 7.49 -8.17
C ASN A 212 -8.18 8.55 -9.24
N TRP A 213 -7.60 9.74 -9.10
CA TRP A 213 -7.76 10.88 -10.00
C TRP A 213 -7.43 10.54 -11.45
N LEU A 214 -6.50 9.60 -11.66
CA LEU A 214 -6.09 9.16 -12.98
C LEU A 214 -7.25 8.46 -13.72
N ASN A 215 -8.01 7.62 -13.02
CA ASN A 215 -9.21 7.01 -13.57
C ASN A 215 -10.34 8.03 -13.82
N ILE A 216 -10.46 9.07 -12.98
CA ILE A 216 -11.42 10.16 -13.18
C ILE A 216 -11.08 10.93 -14.47
N PHE A 217 -9.81 11.25 -14.70
CA PHE A 217 -9.37 11.90 -15.93
C PHE A 217 -9.66 11.02 -17.16
N TYR A 218 -9.40 9.71 -17.10
CA TYR A 218 -9.76 8.80 -18.19
C TYR A 218 -11.26 8.81 -18.50
N ALA A 219 -12.12 8.82 -17.47
CA ALA A 219 -13.56 8.92 -17.69
C ALA A 219 -13.96 10.22 -18.42
N ILE A 220 -13.32 11.35 -18.10
CA ILE A 220 -13.53 12.64 -18.78
C ILE A 220 -13.06 12.57 -20.24
N GLU A 221 -11.91 11.97 -20.52
CA GLU A 221 -11.38 11.83 -21.88
C GLU A 221 -12.35 11.08 -22.81
N TRP A 222 -12.97 10.00 -22.34
CA TRP A 222 -13.95 9.24 -23.12
C TRP A 222 -15.17 10.09 -23.50
N VAL A 223 -15.64 10.95 -22.58
CA VAL A 223 -16.73 11.89 -22.86
C VAL A 223 -16.33 12.93 -23.91
N VAL A 224 -15.09 13.44 -23.83
CA VAL A 224 -14.56 14.39 -24.83
C VAL A 224 -14.45 13.74 -26.21
N PHE A 225 -13.97 12.49 -26.31
CA PHE A 225 -13.90 11.77 -27.59
C PHE A 225 -15.27 11.48 -28.18
N ALA A 226 -16.25 11.11 -27.35
CA ALA A 226 -17.64 10.97 -27.80
C ALA A 226 -18.19 12.29 -28.38
N GLY A 227 -17.93 13.42 -27.71
CA GLY A 227 -18.27 14.75 -28.22
C GLY A 227 -17.56 15.10 -29.53
N PHE A 228 -16.27 14.75 -29.65
CA PHE A 228 -15.48 14.99 -30.85
C PHE A 228 -15.99 14.20 -32.06
N ALA A 229 -16.46 12.96 -31.87
CA ALA A 229 -17.07 12.17 -32.95
C ALA A 229 -18.33 12.84 -33.52
N VAL A 230 -19.20 13.38 -32.66
CA VAL A 230 -20.39 14.13 -33.08
C VAL A 230 -20.01 15.44 -33.79
N PHE A 231 -18.99 16.14 -33.27
CA PHE A 231 -18.45 17.35 -33.88
C PHE A 231 -17.88 17.10 -35.28
N LEU A 232 -17.09 16.02 -35.47
CA LEU A 232 -16.54 15.65 -36.77
C LEU A 232 -17.64 15.31 -37.78
N TRP A 233 -18.70 14.62 -37.37
CA TRP A 233 -19.86 14.40 -38.24
C TRP A 233 -20.47 15.72 -38.70
N TYR A 234 -20.72 16.65 -37.77
CA TYR A 234 -21.25 17.97 -38.08
C TYR A 234 -20.34 18.75 -39.04
N ARG A 235 -19.01 18.73 -38.80
CA ARG A 235 -17.99 19.36 -39.64
C ARG A 235 -18.03 18.79 -41.06
N LEU A 236 -18.05 17.47 -41.21
CA LEU A 236 -18.10 16.82 -42.53
C LEU A 236 -19.36 17.18 -43.31
N VAL A 237 -20.52 17.22 -42.64
CA VAL A 237 -21.78 17.66 -43.27
C VAL A 237 -21.68 19.10 -43.75
N ARG A 238 -21.11 19.97 -42.93
CA ARG A 238 -20.93 21.39 -43.25
C ARG A 238 -19.96 21.60 -44.41
N ASP A 239 -18.80 20.96 -44.38
CA ASP A 239 -17.77 21.09 -45.43
C ASP A 239 -18.28 20.59 -46.80
N ALA A 240 -19.18 19.62 -46.81
CA ALA A 240 -19.80 19.14 -48.05
C ALA A 240 -20.91 20.06 -48.54
N LEU A 241 -21.58 20.78 -47.63
CA LEU A 241 -22.56 21.79 -48.00
C LEU A 241 -21.88 23.00 -48.63
N GLU A 242 -20.78 23.45 -48.02
CA GLU A 242 -19.94 24.54 -48.54
C GLU A 242 -19.40 24.18 -49.93
N ARG A 243 -18.88 22.95 -50.13
CA ARG A 243 -18.45 22.48 -51.46
C ARG A 243 -19.57 22.42 -52.52
N GLU A 244 -20.75 21.90 -52.19
CA GLU A 244 -21.88 21.89 -53.15
C GLU A 244 -22.35 23.32 -53.51
N GLN A 245 -22.18 24.29 -52.61
CA GLN A 245 -22.49 25.69 -52.87
C GLN A 245 -21.43 26.33 -53.78
N GLU A 246 -20.15 26.12 -53.49
CA GLU A 246 -19.03 26.60 -54.32
C GLU A 246 -19.11 26.03 -55.75
N ASP A 247 -19.39 24.73 -55.90
CA ASP A 247 -19.56 24.09 -57.21
C ASP A 247 -20.76 24.65 -57.99
N ALA A 248 -21.86 24.96 -57.30
CA ALA A 248 -23.04 25.57 -57.91
C ALA A 248 -22.79 27.01 -58.37
N GLU A 249 -22.11 27.81 -57.54
CA GLU A 249 -21.72 29.19 -57.87
C GLU A 249 -20.72 29.23 -59.05
N ALA A 250 -19.75 28.30 -59.08
CA ALA A 250 -18.81 28.17 -60.20
C ALA A 250 -19.52 27.78 -61.51
N ALA A 251 -20.47 26.84 -61.45
CA ALA A 251 -21.26 26.46 -62.62
C ALA A 251 -22.15 27.60 -63.14
N GLU A 252 -22.75 28.38 -62.23
CA GLU A 252 -23.54 29.56 -62.58
C GLU A 252 -22.66 30.65 -63.21
N ALA A 253 -21.48 30.93 -62.66
CA ALA A 253 -20.53 31.89 -63.22
C ALA A 253 -20.04 31.50 -64.63
N VAL A 254 -19.81 30.20 -64.90
CA VAL A 254 -19.48 29.69 -66.24
C VAL A 254 -20.65 29.88 -67.21
N SER A 255 -21.89 29.67 -66.76
CA SER A 255 -23.09 29.86 -67.60
C SER A 255 -23.37 31.33 -67.97
N VAL A 256 -22.96 32.28 -67.13
CA VAL A 256 -23.16 33.73 -67.34
C VAL A 256 -22.10 34.32 -68.28
N HIS A 257 -21.02 33.60 -68.57
CA HIS A 257 -19.93 34.01 -69.47
C HIS A 257 -19.89 33.26 -70.82
N THR A 258 -20.91 32.45 -71.11
CA THR A 258 -21.11 31.78 -72.41
C THR A 258 -22.31 32.40 -73.12
#